data_AF-A0A2U1QVK2-F1
#
_entry.id   AF-A0A2U1QVK2-F1
#
_cell.length_a   1.000
_cell.length_b   1.000
_cell.length_c   1.000
_cell.angle_alpha   90.00
_cell.angle_beta   90.00
_cell.angle_gamma   90.00
#
_symmetry.space_group_name_H-M   'P 1'
#
loop_
_entity.id
_entity.type
_entity.pdbx_description
1 polymer ?
#
loop_
_entity_poly.entity_id
_entity_poly.type
_entity_poly.pdbx_seq_one_letter_code
_entity_poly.pdbx_strand_id
1 'polypeptide(L)'
;MIIRDEYMDGMTFNEFIDKVKNKGEKLYDAILELPNDKYAEISMFRYNDNFYVGWTVLDNYLKKVHDEYCEVFDSNDKALNYYNNLEQTLNGRRYE
;
A
#
# COMPACT_ATOMS: atom_id res chain seq x y z
N MET A 1 13.01 -3.18 -3.61
CA MET A 1 13.63 -1.90 -4.02
C MET A 1 13.06 -0.87 -3.07
N ILE A 2 13.86 -0.28 -2.18
CA ILE A 2 13.39 0.90 -1.44
C ILE A 2 13.24 1.97 -2.52
N ILE A 3 12.01 2.30 -2.90
CA ILE A 3 11.79 3.43 -3.80
C ILE A 3 12.02 4.67 -2.93
N ARG A 4 13.28 5.09 -2.85
CA ARG A 4 13.65 6.41 -2.36
C ARG A 4 13.38 7.38 -3.50
N ASP A 5 12.63 8.43 -3.20
CA ASP A 5 12.30 9.69 -3.92
C ASP A 5 12.74 9.92 -5.39
N GLU A 6 13.85 9.36 -5.84
CA GLU A 6 14.53 9.66 -7.09
C GLU A 6 13.77 9.24 -8.36
N TYR A 7 12.65 8.51 -8.22
CA TYR A 7 11.74 8.14 -9.32
C TYR A 7 10.31 8.69 -9.16
N MET A 8 10.03 9.45 -8.10
CA MET A 8 8.71 10.01 -7.80
C MET A 8 8.71 11.53 -7.97
N ASP A 9 9.08 11.99 -9.17
CA ASP A 9 9.03 13.40 -9.53
C ASP A 9 7.55 13.86 -9.54
N GLY A 10 7.08 14.35 -8.39
CA GLY A 10 5.75 14.94 -8.17
C GLY A 10 4.55 14.00 -8.21
N MET A 11 4.75 12.68 -8.28
CA MET A 11 3.65 11.71 -8.41
C MET A 11 3.21 11.18 -7.04
N THR A 12 1.99 11.50 -6.62
CA THR A 12 1.41 10.97 -5.38
C THR A 12 1.14 9.46 -5.49
N PHE A 13 1.12 8.72 -4.38
CA PHE A 13 0.69 7.32 -4.40
C PHE A 13 -0.69 7.14 -5.04
N ASN A 14 -1.58 8.13 -4.90
CA ASN A 14 -2.87 8.15 -5.61
C ASN A 14 -2.71 8.15 -7.12
N GLU A 15 -1.75 8.88 -7.69
CA GLU A 15 -1.49 8.88 -9.14
C GLU A 15 -0.79 7.59 -9.62
N PHE A 16 0.07 7.01 -8.78
CA PHE A 16 0.67 5.68 -9.05
C PHE A 16 -0.41 4.59 -9.00
N ILE A 17 -1.23 4.60 -7.96
CA ILE A 17 -2.40 3.74 -7.80
C ILE A 17 -3.42 4.02 -8.89
N ASP A 18 -3.62 5.24 -9.40
CA ASP A 18 -4.54 5.49 -10.50
C ASP A 18 -3.99 4.93 -11.81
N LYS A 19 -2.66 5.01 -12.03
CA LYS A 19 -2.02 4.34 -13.18
C LYS A 19 -2.10 2.82 -13.08
N VAL A 20 -1.94 2.26 -11.87
CA VAL A 20 -2.03 0.82 -11.62
C VAL A 20 -3.49 0.35 -11.56
N LYS A 21 -4.44 1.07 -10.95
CA LYS A 21 -5.88 0.74 -10.93
C LYS A 21 -6.49 0.77 -12.32
N ASN A 22 -6.06 1.69 -13.19
CA ASN A 22 -6.56 1.75 -14.56
C ASN A 22 -5.99 0.65 -15.47
N LYS A 23 -4.95 -0.08 -15.06
CA LYS A 23 -4.27 -1.06 -15.94
C LYS A 23 -3.91 -2.41 -15.30
N GLY A 24 -3.98 -2.52 -13.98
CA GLY A 24 -3.58 -3.64 -13.15
C GLY A 24 -4.77 -4.18 -12.37
N GLU A 25 -4.71 -5.47 -12.09
CA GLU A 25 -5.74 -6.23 -11.40
C GLU A 25 -5.55 -6.07 -9.89
N LYS A 26 -6.52 -5.48 -9.20
CA LYS A 26 -6.52 -5.44 -7.73
C LYS A 26 -6.83 -6.84 -7.19
N LEU A 27 -5.91 -7.41 -6.43
CA LEU A 27 -6.04 -8.75 -5.87
C LEU A 27 -6.61 -8.72 -4.45
N TYR A 28 -6.09 -7.83 -3.61
CA TYR A 28 -6.49 -7.70 -2.21
C TYR A 28 -6.49 -6.24 -1.78
N ASP A 29 -7.43 -5.88 -0.91
CA ASP A 29 -7.46 -4.61 -0.20
C ASP A 29 -8.01 -4.81 1.21
N ALA A 30 -7.54 -3.98 2.13
CA ALA A 30 -8.02 -3.93 3.50
C ALA A 30 -7.71 -2.57 4.13
N ILE A 31 -8.37 -2.31 5.26
CA ILE A 31 -8.04 -1.19 6.13
C ILE A 31 -7.48 -1.77 7.44
N LEU A 32 -6.38 -1.18 7.89
CA LEU A 32 -5.81 -1.44 9.21
C LEU A 32 -6.12 -0.26 10.12
N GLU A 33 -6.74 -0.51 11.25
CA GLU A 33 -6.80 0.47 12.33
C GLU A 33 -5.41 0.61 12.96
N LEU A 34 -4.92 1.84 13.09
CA LEU A 34 -3.63 2.16 13.68
C LEU A 34 -3.80 2.97 14.97
N PRO A 35 -2.83 2.92 15.90
CA PRO A 35 -2.84 3.79 17.07
C PRO A 35 -2.80 5.28 16.72
N ASN A 36 -3.27 6.12 17.66
CA ASN A 36 -3.31 7.59 17.55
C ASN A 36 -4.27 8.10 16.47
N ASP A 37 -5.47 7.55 16.41
CA ASP A 37 -6.54 7.99 15.51
C ASP A 37 -6.12 7.99 14.04
N LYS A 38 -5.39 6.94 13.64
CA LYS A 38 -4.93 6.74 12.27
C LYS A 38 -5.48 5.43 11.73
N TYR A 39 -5.44 5.31 10.41
CA TYR A 39 -5.70 4.06 9.72
C TYR A 39 -4.74 3.92 8.55
N ALA A 40 -4.47 2.69 8.14
CA ALA A 40 -3.75 2.42 6.90
C ALA A 40 -4.68 1.76 5.89
N GLU A 41 -4.76 2.32 4.69
CA GLU A 41 -5.29 1.63 3.54
C GLU A 41 -4.17 0.77 2.97
N ILE A 42 -4.37 -0.55 2.88
CA ILE A 42 -3.40 -1.48 2.33
C ILE A 42 -3.98 -2.14 1.09
N SER A 43 -3.15 -2.40 0.09
CA SER A 43 -3.61 -3.05 -1.13
C SER A 43 -2.50 -3.81 -1.84
N MET A 44 -2.91 -4.84 -2.57
CA MET A 44 -2.07 -5.64 -3.45
C MET A 44 -2.65 -5.66 -4.87
N PHE A 45 -1.81 -5.34 -5.85
CA PHE A 45 -2.17 -5.28 -7.26
C PHE A 45 -1.21 -6.14 -8.08
N ARG A 46 -1.73 -6.72 -9.16
CA ARG A 46 -0.92 -7.33 -10.21
C ARG A 46 -0.91 -6.43 -11.43
N TYR A 47 0.27 -6.13 -11.95
CA TYR A 47 0.42 -5.44 -13.22
C TYR A 47 1.54 -6.08 -14.03
N ASN A 48 1.19 -6.58 -15.22
CA ASN A 48 2.04 -7.47 -16.03
C ASN A 48 2.50 -8.70 -15.21
N ASP A 49 3.81 -8.94 -15.16
CA ASP A 49 4.45 -10.05 -14.46
C ASP A 49 4.86 -9.72 -13.02
N ASN A 50 4.52 -8.52 -12.52
CA ASN A 50 4.89 -8.07 -11.18
C ASN A 50 3.68 -7.91 -10.27
N PHE A 51 3.95 -8.05 -8.98
CA PHE A 51 3.02 -7.85 -7.88
C PHE A 51 3.45 -6.64 -7.07
N TYR A 52 2.51 -5.77 -6.76
CA TYR A 52 2.73 -4.51 -6.07
C TYR A 52 1.96 -4.58 -4.76
N VAL A 53 2.62 -4.32 -3.64
CA VAL A 53 1.97 -4.21 -2.34
C VAL A 53 2.28 -2.83 -1.79
N GLY A 54 1.24 -2.09 -1.43
CA GLY A 54 1.40 -0.75 -0.90
C GLY A 54 0.46 -0.48 0.24
N TRP A 55 0.78 0.57 0.98
CA TRP A 55 -0.04 1.09 2.05
C TRP A 55 0.09 2.60 2.16
N THR A 56 -0.96 3.24 2.64
CA THR A 56 -0.99 4.67 2.96
C THR A 56 -1.56 4.84 4.35
N VAL A 57 -0.85 5.54 5.23
CA VAL A 57 -1.31 5.90 6.57
C VAL A 57 -1.99 7.26 6.54
N LEU A 58 -3.24 7.30 6.99
CA LEU A 58 -4.08 8.48 7.04
C LEU A 58 -4.55 8.75 8.47
N ASP A 59 -4.92 10.01 8.72
CA ASP A 59 -5.58 10.44 9.95
C ASP A 59 -7.11 10.23 9.83
N ASN A 60 -7.75 9.76 10.90
CA ASN A 60 -9.19 9.48 10.92
C ASN A 60 -10.07 10.74 10.80
N TYR A 61 -9.58 11.88 11.25
CA TYR A 61 -10.35 13.13 11.37
C TYR A 61 -9.89 14.21 10.40
N LEU A 62 -8.63 14.16 9.98
CA LEU A 62 -8.03 15.09 9.05
C LEU A 62 -7.74 14.38 7.73
N LYS A 63 -8.03 15.03 6.60
CA LYS A 63 -7.63 14.51 5.27
C LYS A 63 -6.13 14.70 5.04
N LYS A 64 -5.31 14.02 5.84
CA LYS A 64 -3.85 14.13 5.84
C LYS A 64 -3.24 12.73 5.70
N VAL A 65 -2.34 12.61 4.73
CA VAL A 65 -1.46 11.45 4.60
C VAL A 65 -0.24 11.67 5.49
N HIS A 66 0.06 10.69 6.33
CA HIS A 66 1.21 10.71 7.21
C HIS A 66 2.41 9.98 6.62
N ASP A 67 2.14 8.89 5.92
CA ASP A 67 3.17 8.02 5.38
C ASP A 67 2.58 7.19 4.22
N GLU A 68 3.42 6.84 3.26
CA GLU A 68 3.03 6.04 2.10
C GLU A 68 4.21 5.18 1.65
N TYR A 69 3.93 3.94 1.25
CA TYR A 69 4.95 3.03 0.80
C TYR A 69 4.41 2.05 -0.23
N CYS A 70 5.26 1.66 -1.17
CA CYS A 70 4.96 0.62 -2.13
C CYS A 70 6.20 -0.22 -2.41
N GLU A 71 6.03 -1.54 -2.41
CA GLU A 71 7.05 -2.49 -2.78
C GLU A 71 6.58 -3.40 -3.91
N VAL A 72 7.54 -3.76 -4.76
CA VAL A 72 7.35 -4.57 -5.97
C VAL A 72 7.98 -5.94 -5.76
N PHE A 73 7.27 -6.98 -6.15
CA PHE A 73 7.63 -8.37 -6.02
C PHE A 73 7.51 -9.08 -7.37
N ASP A 74 8.41 -10.04 -7.59
CA ASP A 74 8.46 -10.93 -8.74
C ASP A 74 7.54 -12.15 -8.61
N SER A 75 6.94 -12.35 -7.43
CA SER A 75 6.14 -13.52 -7.09
C SER A 75 4.94 -13.15 -6.23
N ASN A 76 3.80 -13.78 -6.54
CA ASN A 76 2.56 -13.65 -5.77
C ASN A 76 2.77 -14.06 -4.30
N ASP A 77 3.50 -15.15 -4.06
CA ASP A 77 3.68 -15.70 -2.70
C ASP A 77 4.49 -14.73 -1.82
N LYS A 78 5.52 -14.10 -2.39
CA LYS A 78 6.30 -13.09 -1.67
C LYS A 78 5.46 -11.85 -1.37
N ALA A 79 4.71 -11.37 -2.36
CA ALA A 79 3.81 -10.23 -2.20
C ALA A 79 2.71 -10.52 -1.16
N LEU A 80 2.08 -11.69 -1.22
CA LEU A 80 1.03 -12.08 -0.29
C LEU A 80 1.57 -12.24 1.14
N ASN A 81 2.75 -12.85 1.30
CA ASN A 81 3.40 -12.92 2.61
C ASN A 81 3.69 -11.52 3.16
N TYR A 82 4.21 -10.61 2.33
CA TYR A 82 4.44 -9.22 2.74
C TYR A 82 3.13 -8.52 3.13
N TYR A 83 2.09 -8.63 2.30
CA TYR A 83 0.76 -8.07 2.54
C TYR A 83 0.14 -8.56 3.86
N ASN A 84 0.26 -9.85 4.16
CA ASN A 84 -0.25 -10.43 5.40
C ASN A 84 0.53 -9.96 6.63
N ASN A 85 1.83 -9.66 6.48
CA ASN A 85 2.67 -9.14 7.56
C ASN A 85 2.55 -7.62 7.77
N LEU A 86 1.81 -6.89 6.93
CA LEU A 86 1.63 -5.43 7.09
C LEU A 86 0.96 -5.05 8.41
N GLU A 87 0.08 -5.91 8.93
CA GLU A 87 -0.57 -5.70 10.23
C GLU A 87 0.46 -5.60 11.36
N GLN A 88 1.44 -6.52 11.38
CA GLN A 88 2.52 -6.49 12.37
C GLN A 88 3.50 -5.35 12.11
N THR A 89 3.81 -5.08 10.83
CA THR A 89 4.78 -4.05 10.42
C THR A 89 4.30 -2.65 10.80
N LEU A 90 3.01 -2.37 10.60
CA LEU A 90 2.40 -1.08 10.87
C LEU A 90 1.86 -0.98 12.31
N ASN A 91 1.99 -2.05 13.11
CA ASN A 91 1.38 -2.16 14.44
C ASN A 91 -0.13 -1.85 14.40
N GLY A 92 -0.80 -2.38 13.37
CA GLY A 92 -2.22 -2.19 13.12
C GLY A 92 -3.06 -3.40 13.49
N ARG A 93 -4.38 -3.27 13.33
CA ARG A 93 -5.34 -4.38 13.39
C ARG A 93 -6.24 -4.33 12.17
N ARG A 94 -6.46 -5.47 11.50
CA ARG A 94 -7.41 -5.54 10.38
C ARG A 94 -8.82 -5.27 10.89
N TYR A 95 -9.50 -4.34 10.24
CA TYR A 95 -10.94 -4.15 10.42
C TYR A 95 -11.64 -5.23 9.57
N GLU A 96 -12.31 -6.19 10.22
CA GLU A 96 -13.18 -7.17 9.55
C GLU A 96 -14.53 -6.55 9.18
#